data_AF-A0A257RHN2-F1
#
_entry.id   AF-A0A257RHN2-F1
#
_cell.length_a   1.000
_cell.length_b   1.000
_cell.length_c   1.000
_cell.angle_alpha   90.00
_cell.angle_beta   90.00
_cell.angle_gamma   90.00
#
_symmetry.space_group_name_H-M   'P 1'
#
loop_
_entity.id
_entity.type
_entity.pdbx_description
1 polymer ?
#
loop_
_entity_poly.entity_id
_entity_poly.type
_entity_poly.pdbx_seq_one_letter_code
_entity_poly.pdbx_strand_id
1 'polypeptide(L)'
;MSGPPGAARFTPAFLESLRATGDPAADEAVATFFRSADDQGPALYARLGRTREQDMDDAAFPGVGAFVRERPAWPAWADETTVREGQEVFGRWGMQLSMGLFLASLPATYLCAKGTVPLVRTARLVSHPRRRILETGQMIIEAMAPGALVPGERGERAVRHVRLM
;
A
#
# COMPACT_ATOMS: atom_id res chain seq x y z
N MET A 1 -19.56 -22.47 16.30
CA MET A 1 -19.47 -21.74 15.02
C MET A 1 -18.09 -21.98 14.46
N SER A 2 -17.97 -22.74 13.35
CA SER A 2 -16.68 -22.91 12.70
C SER A 2 -16.30 -21.56 12.06
N GLY A 3 -15.09 -21.06 12.34
CA GLY A 3 -14.62 -19.79 11.79
C GLY A 3 -14.55 -19.80 10.26
N PRO A 4 -14.39 -18.63 9.62
CA PRO A 4 -14.29 -18.56 8.17
C PRO A 4 -13.12 -19.41 7.64
N PRO A 5 -13.23 -19.97 6.41
CA PRO A 5 -12.17 -20.75 5.80
C PRO A 5 -10.83 -20.00 5.84
N GLY A 6 -9.76 -20.67 6.30
CA GLY A 6 -8.44 -20.05 6.44
C GLY A 6 -8.16 -19.37 7.79
N ALA A 7 -9.15 -19.20 8.68
CA ALA A 7 -8.93 -18.61 10.01
C ALA A 7 -7.90 -19.38 10.86
N ALA A 8 -7.80 -20.70 10.68
CA ALA A 8 -6.81 -21.53 11.35
C ALA A 8 -5.35 -21.20 10.97
N ARG A 9 -5.12 -20.54 9.82
CA ARG A 9 -3.80 -20.10 9.37
C ARG A 9 -3.32 -18.85 10.13
N PHE A 10 -4.23 -17.98 10.55
CA PHE A 10 -3.91 -16.67 11.13
C PHE A 10 -3.91 -16.72 12.67
N THR A 11 -3.05 -17.57 13.25
CA THR A 11 -2.92 -17.68 14.71
C THR A 11 -2.26 -16.43 15.31
N PRO A 12 -2.50 -16.10 16.60
CA PRO A 12 -1.81 -14.99 17.26
C PRO A 12 -0.28 -15.08 17.17
N ALA A 13 0.28 -16.29 17.31
CA ALA A 13 1.72 -16.52 17.19
C ALA A 13 2.23 -16.23 15.77
N PHE A 14 1.50 -16.66 14.74
CA PHE A 14 1.83 -16.35 13.36
C PHE A 14 1.79 -14.83 13.10
N LEU A 15 0.73 -14.14 13.53
CA LEU A 15 0.61 -12.69 13.38
C LEU A 15 1.71 -11.92 14.13
N GLU A 16 2.15 -12.41 15.30
CA GLU A 16 3.26 -11.81 16.03
C GLU A 16 4.59 -12.00 15.29
N SER A 17 4.82 -13.17 14.67
CA SER A 17 6.02 -13.42 13.88
C SER A 17 6.15 -12.47 12.67
N LEU A 18 5.02 -12.10 12.05
CA LEU A 18 5.01 -11.19 10.89
C LEU A 18 5.40 -9.75 11.26
N ARG A 19 5.40 -9.38 12.54
CA ARG A 19 5.77 -8.03 12.97
C ARG A 19 7.26 -7.73 12.85
N ALA A 20 8.08 -8.78 12.83
CA ALA A 20 9.53 -8.67 12.67
C ALA A 20 9.96 -8.73 11.19
N THR A 21 9.00 -8.83 10.26
CA THR A 21 9.26 -8.96 8.82
C THR A 21 8.84 -7.68 8.11
N GLY A 22 9.81 -7.04 7.44
CA GLY A 22 9.58 -5.89 6.55
C GLY A 22 9.32 -6.31 5.10
N ASP A 23 9.66 -5.43 4.18
CA ASP A 23 9.61 -5.67 2.73
C ASP A 23 11.03 -5.50 2.16
N PRO A 24 11.87 -6.57 2.11
CA PRO A 24 13.28 -6.43 1.79
C PRO A 24 13.59 -5.69 0.48
N ALA A 25 12.74 -5.84 -0.54
CA ALA A 25 12.94 -5.18 -1.83
C ALA A 25 12.63 -3.68 -1.75
N ALA A 26 11.53 -3.30 -1.09
CA ALA A 26 11.18 -1.89 -0.92
C ALA A 26 12.09 -1.20 0.12
N ASP A 27 12.42 -1.90 1.21
CA ASP A 27 13.31 -1.43 2.27
C ASP A 27 14.69 -1.09 1.71
N GLU A 28 15.27 -1.94 0.85
CA GLU A 28 16.57 -1.68 0.22
C GLU A 28 16.52 -0.54 -0.81
N ALA A 29 15.42 -0.41 -1.55
CA ALA A 29 15.22 0.69 -2.49
C ALA A 29 15.16 2.04 -1.74
N VAL A 30 14.37 2.12 -0.66
CA VAL A 30 14.29 3.31 0.19
C VAL A 30 15.62 3.57 0.89
N ALA A 31 16.30 2.55 1.41
CA ALA A 31 17.60 2.72 2.05
C ALA A 31 18.66 3.26 1.09
N THR A 32 18.66 2.82 -0.17
CA THR A 32 19.54 3.35 -1.23
C THR A 32 19.25 4.82 -1.51
N PHE A 33 17.97 5.18 -1.67
CA PHE A 33 17.57 6.56 -1.89
C PHE A 33 18.02 7.46 -0.75
N PHE A 34 17.80 7.02 0.49
CA PHE A 34 18.25 7.73 1.68
C PHE A 34 19.77 7.88 1.64
N ARG A 35 20.56 6.79 1.59
CA ARG A 35 22.05 6.86 1.56
C ARG A 35 22.64 7.78 0.47
N SER A 36 21.93 8.03 -0.63
CA SER A 36 22.36 8.94 -1.69
C SER A 36 22.18 10.43 -1.40
N ALA A 37 21.39 10.80 -0.39
CA ALA A 37 21.11 12.17 -0.01
C ALA A 37 22.05 12.65 1.11
N ASP A 38 22.49 13.91 1.01
CA ASP A 38 23.32 14.55 2.05
C ASP A 38 22.54 14.81 3.35
N ASP A 39 21.21 15.02 3.27
CA ASP A 39 20.31 15.22 4.40
C ASP A 39 19.18 14.17 4.40
N GLN A 40 19.12 13.38 5.48
CA GLN A 40 18.10 12.34 5.73
C GLN A 40 16.89 12.86 6.50
N GLY A 41 16.73 14.18 6.58
CA GLY A 41 15.67 14.82 7.34
C GLY A 41 14.25 14.50 6.84
N PRO A 42 13.22 14.95 7.59
CA PRO A 42 11.81 14.73 7.25
C PRO A 42 11.41 15.20 5.84
N ALA A 43 12.16 16.15 5.26
CA ALA A 43 11.96 16.65 3.90
C ALA A 43 12.19 15.58 2.83
N LEU A 44 13.16 14.68 3.02
CA LEU A 44 13.47 13.61 2.07
C LEU A 44 12.34 12.58 2.02
N TYR A 45 11.84 12.17 3.20
CA TYR A 45 10.68 11.29 3.30
C TYR A 45 9.41 11.96 2.73
N ALA A 46 9.22 13.25 2.98
CA ALA A 46 8.10 14.00 2.41
C ALA A 46 8.19 14.12 0.88
N ARG A 47 9.41 14.22 0.32
CA ARG A 47 9.65 14.18 -1.13
C ARG A 47 9.23 12.83 -1.69
N LEU A 48 9.70 11.72 -1.10
CA LEU A 48 9.33 10.37 -1.50
C LEU A 48 7.80 10.19 -1.55
N GLY A 49 7.10 10.59 -0.48
CA GLY A 49 5.63 10.44 -0.39
C GLY A 49 4.79 11.51 -1.09
N ARG A 50 5.39 12.47 -1.79
CA ARG A 50 4.66 13.46 -2.60
C ARG A 50 4.87 13.26 -4.10
N THR A 51 5.94 12.58 -4.47
CA THR A 51 6.23 12.28 -5.87
C THR A 51 5.40 11.08 -6.32
N ARG A 52 4.70 11.22 -7.45
CA ARG A 52 3.97 10.12 -8.08
C ARG A 52 4.97 9.15 -8.70
N GLU A 53 4.64 7.87 -8.74
CA GLU A 53 5.62 6.86 -9.18
C GLU A 53 6.09 7.03 -10.63
N GLN A 54 5.26 7.56 -11.54
CA GLN A 54 5.69 7.95 -12.91
C GLN A 54 6.86 8.93 -12.94
N ASP A 55 6.97 9.78 -11.93
CA ASP A 55 7.95 10.86 -11.87
C ASP A 55 9.19 10.43 -11.05
N MET A 56 9.27 9.15 -10.65
CA MET A 56 10.36 8.57 -9.88
C MET A 56 11.33 7.82 -10.79
N ASP A 57 12.18 8.56 -11.51
CA ASP A 57 13.31 7.95 -12.19
C ASP A 57 14.48 7.66 -11.23
N ASP A 58 15.39 6.80 -11.65
CA ASP A 58 16.50 6.35 -10.81
C ASP A 58 17.61 7.41 -10.64
N ALA A 59 17.63 8.43 -11.53
CA ALA A 59 18.56 9.53 -11.43
C ALA A 59 18.16 10.51 -10.31
N ALA A 60 16.87 10.80 -10.19
CA ALA A 60 16.30 11.65 -9.15
C ALA A 60 16.02 10.89 -7.85
N PHE A 61 15.75 9.58 -7.94
CA PHE A 61 15.44 8.69 -6.82
C PHE A 61 16.24 7.37 -6.89
N PRO A 62 17.55 7.39 -6.59
CA PRO A 62 18.39 6.19 -6.66
C PRO A 62 17.82 4.98 -5.90
N GLY A 63 17.74 3.83 -6.56
CA GLY A 63 17.19 2.58 -6.03
C GLY A 63 15.66 2.51 -6.09
N VAL A 64 14.96 3.59 -5.77
CA VAL A 64 13.49 3.66 -5.87
C VAL A 64 13.03 3.68 -7.32
N GLY A 65 13.71 4.42 -8.20
CA GLY A 65 13.36 4.44 -9.62
C GLY A 65 13.58 3.08 -10.30
N ALA A 66 14.58 2.30 -9.88
CA ALA A 66 14.72 0.91 -10.28
C ALA A 66 13.55 0.05 -9.77
N PHE A 67 13.17 0.16 -8.50
CA PHE A 67 12.05 -0.57 -7.91
C PHE A 67 10.71 -0.28 -8.60
N VAL A 68 10.43 0.97 -8.95
CA VAL A 68 9.20 1.37 -9.64
C VAL A 68 9.15 0.86 -11.09
N ARG A 69 10.31 0.76 -11.76
CA ARG A 69 10.40 0.27 -13.14
C ARG A 69 10.26 -1.24 -13.26
N GLU A 70 10.69 -1.98 -12.25
CA GLU A 70 10.47 -3.44 -12.22
C GLU A 70 8.96 -3.69 -12.35
N ARG A 71 8.56 -4.72 -13.11
CA ARG A 71 7.15 -5.11 -13.30
C ARG A 71 7.08 -6.64 -13.18
N PRO A 72 7.03 -7.19 -11.95
CA PRO A 72 6.97 -8.62 -11.78
C PRO A 72 5.68 -9.13 -12.40
N ALA A 73 5.77 -10.31 -13.01
CA ALA A 73 4.58 -11.03 -13.42
C ALA A 73 3.69 -11.30 -12.20
N TRP A 74 2.41 -11.50 -12.46
CA TRP A 74 1.50 -11.91 -11.40
C TRP A 74 1.97 -13.21 -10.74
N PRO A 75 1.72 -13.38 -9.44
CA PRO A 75 1.97 -14.65 -8.77
C PRO A 75 1.26 -15.79 -9.49
N ALA A 76 1.86 -16.98 -9.52
CA ALA A 76 1.32 -18.14 -10.25
C ALA A 76 -0.10 -18.56 -9.80
N TRP A 77 -0.53 -18.16 -8.61
CA TRP A 77 -1.87 -18.43 -8.09
C TRP A 77 -2.93 -17.40 -8.52
N ALA A 78 -2.51 -16.25 -9.05
CA ALA A 78 -3.42 -15.16 -9.40
C ALA A 78 -4.12 -15.46 -10.74
N ASP A 79 -5.43 -15.27 -10.75
CA ASP A 79 -6.28 -15.47 -11.93
C ASP A 79 -6.89 -14.13 -12.36
N GLU A 80 -6.63 -13.74 -13.61
CA GLU A 80 -7.13 -12.50 -14.21
C GLU A 80 -8.65 -12.45 -14.30
N THR A 81 -9.29 -13.62 -14.49
CA THR A 81 -10.74 -13.68 -14.55
C THR A 81 -11.34 -13.33 -13.19
N THR A 82 -10.86 -13.96 -12.13
CA THR A 82 -11.29 -13.66 -10.74
C THR A 82 -11.03 -12.20 -10.37
N VAL A 83 -9.88 -11.63 -10.76
CA VAL A 83 -9.58 -10.21 -10.50
C VAL A 83 -10.58 -9.29 -11.20
N ARG A 84 -10.86 -9.55 -12.48
CA ARG A 84 -11.83 -8.76 -13.26
C ARG A 84 -13.23 -8.84 -12.67
N GLU A 85 -13.69 -10.01 -12.25
CA GLU A 85 -14.98 -10.17 -11.55
C GLU A 85 -15.04 -9.33 -10.26
N GLY A 86 -13.96 -9.31 -9.48
CA GLY A 86 -13.85 -8.44 -8.31
C GLY A 86 -13.95 -6.95 -8.64
N GLN A 87 -13.31 -6.52 -9.74
CA GLN A 87 -13.38 -5.15 -10.25
C GLN A 87 -14.78 -4.79 -10.74
N GLU A 88 -15.51 -5.72 -11.37
CA GLU A 88 -16.91 -5.54 -11.77
C GLU A 88 -17.84 -5.39 -10.56
N VAL A 89 -17.64 -6.20 -9.52
CA VAL A 89 -18.37 -6.05 -8.25
C VAL A 89 -18.11 -4.67 -7.65
N PHE A 90 -16.86 -4.21 -7.64
CA PHE A 90 -16.53 -2.86 -7.17
C PHE A 90 -17.16 -1.79 -8.04
N GLY A 91 -17.14 -1.93 -9.37
CA GLY A 91 -17.81 -1.00 -10.28
C GLY A 91 -19.32 -0.89 -10.04
N ARG A 92 -19.97 -2.01 -9.68
CA ARG A 92 -21.41 -2.06 -9.38
C ARG A 92 -21.76 -1.48 -8.01
N TRP A 93 -20.93 -1.73 -7.00
CA TRP A 93 -21.21 -1.41 -5.60
C TRP A 93 -20.27 -0.37 -5.00
N GLY A 94 -19.57 0.40 -5.83
CA GLY A 94 -18.45 1.24 -5.42
C GLY A 94 -18.82 2.27 -4.35
N MET A 95 -20.02 2.84 -4.41
CA MET A 95 -20.50 3.77 -3.38
C MET A 95 -20.68 3.08 -2.02
N GLN A 96 -21.33 1.92 -2.00
CA GLN A 96 -21.59 1.16 -0.77
C GLN A 96 -20.29 0.63 -0.16
N LEU A 97 -19.38 0.13 -1.00
CA LEU A 97 -18.05 -0.32 -0.58
C LEU A 97 -17.21 0.85 -0.05
N SER A 98 -17.30 2.03 -0.68
CA SER A 98 -16.63 3.25 -0.19
C SER A 98 -17.21 3.70 1.14
N MET A 99 -18.52 3.64 1.35
CA MET A 99 -19.14 3.91 2.65
C MET A 99 -18.63 2.95 3.72
N GLY A 100 -18.55 1.65 3.42
CA GLY A 100 -17.95 0.66 4.32
C GLY A 100 -16.50 0.99 4.65
N LEU A 101 -15.69 1.38 3.65
CA LEU A 101 -14.31 1.80 3.85
C LEU A 101 -14.21 3.02 4.80
N PHE A 102 -14.90 4.11 4.48
CA PHE A 102 -14.73 5.38 5.19
C PHE A 102 -15.44 5.43 6.55
N LEU A 103 -16.58 4.74 6.69
CA LEU A 103 -17.43 4.85 7.88
C LEU A 103 -17.24 3.67 8.85
N ALA A 104 -16.67 2.55 8.40
CA ALA A 104 -16.44 1.38 9.26
C ALA A 104 -14.98 0.96 9.29
N SER A 105 -14.39 0.56 8.16
CA SER A 105 -13.05 -0.04 8.12
C SER A 105 -11.96 0.91 8.61
N LEU A 106 -11.88 2.12 8.07
CA LEU A 106 -10.86 3.10 8.47
C LEU A 106 -10.99 3.50 9.95
N PRO A 107 -12.18 3.86 10.49
CA PRO A 107 -12.36 4.08 11.92
C PRO A 107 -11.94 2.88 12.78
N ALA A 108 -12.33 1.67 12.40
CA ALA A 108 -12.00 0.46 13.15
C ALA A 108 -10.49 0.19 13.18
N THR A 109 -9.74 0.50 12.12
CA THR A 109 -8.27 0.32 12.12
C THR A 109 -7.56 1.18 13.16
N TYR A 110 -8.15 2.31 13.58
CA TYR A 110 -7.59 3.13 14.66
C TYR A 110 -7.79 2.53 16.06
N LEU A 111 -8.66 1.52 16.19
CA LEU A 111 -8.83 0.77 17.44
C LEU A 111 -7.74 -0.32 17.59
N CYS A 112 -7.01 -0.65 16.53
CA CYS A 112 -5.95 -1.64 16.55
C CYS A 112 -4.67 -1.05 17.19
N ALA A 113 -4.53 -1.22 18.51
CA ALA A 113 -3.43 -0.64 19.30
C ALA A 113 -2.03 -0.85 18.70
N LYS A 114 -1.75 -2.04 18.13
CA LYS A 114 -0.45 -2.33 17.54
C LYS A 114 -0.27 -1.79 16.11
N GLY A 115 -1.36 -1.52 15.38
CA GLY A 115 -1.33 -0.97 14.02
C GLY A 115 -1.24 0.56 13.98
N THR A 116 -1.64 1.24 15.06
CA THR A 116 -1.61 2.70 15.16
C THR A 116 -0.26 3.27 15.60
N VAL A 117 0.63 2.46 16.19
CA VAL A 117 1.94 2.91 16.70
C VAL A 117 2.79 3.64 15.64
N PRO A 118 2.96 3.12 14.41
CA PRO A 118 3.71 3.84 13.38
C PRO A 118 3.07 5.18 12.99
N LEU A 119 1.74 5.28 13.05
CA LEU A 119 0.98 6.49 12.67
C LEU A 119 1.16 7.62 13.67
N VAL A 120 1.22 7.26 14.95
CA VAL A 120 1.52 8.18 16.05
C VAL A 120 2.98 8.64 15.95
N ARG A 121 3.92 7.70 15.75
CA ARG A 121 5.36 8.01 15.70
C ARG A 121 5.79 8.85 14.50
N THR A 122 5.14 8.68 13.36
CA THR A 122 5.41 9.49 12.15
C THR A 122 4.66 10.83 12.15
N ALA A 123 3.94 11.16 13.23
CA ALA A 123 3.02 12.30 13.33
C ALA A 123 1.95 12.36 12.22
N ARG A 124 1.80 11.32 11.37
CA ARG A 124 0.86 11.31 10.26
C ARG A 124 -0.60 11.19 10.71
N LEU A 125 -0.84 10.65 11.91
CA LEU A 125 -2.19 10.63 12.52
C LEU A 125 -2.69 12.04 12.90
N VAL A 126 -1.78 12.93 13.27
CA VAL A 126 -2.11 14.26 13.80
C VAL A 126 -1.93 15.36 12.75
N SER A 127 -0.87 15.29 11.94
CA SER A 127 -0.52 16.35 11.00
C SER A 127 -1.35 16.36 9.72
N HIS A 128 -1.73 15.18 9.18
CA HIS A 128 -2.42 15.09 7.88
C HIS A 128 -3.44 13.92 7.78
N PRO A 129 -4.33 13.71 8.77
CA PRO A 129 -5.22 12.55 8.78
C PRO A 129 -6.15 12.47 7.56
N ARG A 130 -6.67 13.61 7.11
CA ARG A 130 -7.54 13.70 5.92
C ARG A 130 -6.81 13.20 4.66
N ARG A 131 -5.57 13.62 4.45
CA ARG A 131 -4.77 13.22 3.28
C ARG A 131 -4.55 11.72 3.25
N ARG A 132 -4.17 11.12 4.39
CA ARG A 132 -3.93 9.67 4.49
C ARG A 132 -5.17 8.83 4.20
N ILE A 133 -6.33 9.27 4.69
CA ILE A 133 -7.64 8.64 4.42
C ILE A 133 -7.93 8.68 2.90
N LEU A 134 -7.70 9.83 2.27
CA LEU A 134 -7.91 9.99 0.83
C LEU A 134 -6.90 9.19 0.00
N GLU A 135 -5.64 9.10 0.40
CA GLU A 135 -4.62 8.27 -0.27
C GLU A 135 -5.00 6.79 -0.25
N THR A 136 -5.56 6.30 0.87
CA THR A 136 -6.06 4.92 0.96
C THR A 136 -7.25 4.70 0.03
N GLY A 137 -8.21 5.63 0.02
CA GLY A 137 -9.35 5.56 -0.88
C GLY A 137 -8.94 5.61 -2.35
N GLN A 138 -8.00 6.49 -2.71
CA GLN A 138 -7.46 6.63 -4.06
C GLN A 138 -6.78 5.33 -4.51
N MET A 139 -5.93 4.74 -3.68
CA MET A 139 -5.27 3.47 -3.98
C MET A 139 -6.28 2.34 -4.25
N ILE A 140 -7.35 2.24 -3.45
CA ILE A 140 -8.40 1.23 -3.66
C ILE A 140 -9.12 1.48 -4.98
N ILE A 141 -9.49 2.72 -5.29
CA ILE A 141 -10.15 3.07 -6.55
C ILE A 141 -9.25 2.72 -7.75
N GLU A 142 -7.95 3.01 -7.65
CA GLU A 142 -6.98 2.71 -8.69
C GLU A 142 -6.78 1.22 -8.88
N ALA A 143 -6.72 0.43 -7.82
CA ALA A 143 -6.60 -1.03 -7.89
C ALA A 143 -7.88 -1.70 -8.46
N MET A 144 -9.04 -1.13 -8.18
CA MET A 144 -10.33 -1.72 -8.53
C MET A 144 -10.86 -1.31 -9.91
N ALA A 145 -10.18 -0.41 -10.62
CA ALA A 145 -10.54 -0.05 -11.99
C ALA A 145 -10.27 -1.24 -12.94
N PRO A 146 -11.14 -1.49 -13.95
CA PRO A 146 -10.98 -2.61 -14.88
C PRO A 146 -9.58 -2.68 -15.50
N GLY A 147 -8.91 -3.83 -15.37
CA GLY A 147 -7.56 -4.06 -15.91
C GLY A 147 -6.43 -3.34 -15.18
N ALA A 148 -6.72 -2.54 -14.15
CA ALA A 148 -5.72 -1.67 -13.54
C ALA A 148 -4.60 -2.40 -12.77
N LEU A 149 -4.75 -3.69 -12.49
CA LEU A 149 -3.73 -4.50 -11.83
C LEU A 149 -2.79 -5.24 -12.81
N VAL A 150 -3.04 -5.13 -14.12
CA VAL A 150 -2.10 -5.66 -15.13
C VAL A 150 -0.74 -4.96 -14.95
N PRO A 151 0.40 -5.67 -15.13
CA PRO A 151 1.72 -5.08 -14.86
C PRO A 151 1.97 -3.75 -15.58
N GLY A 152 2.23 -2.70 -14.81
CA GLY A 152 2.46 -1.34 -15.32
C GLY A 152 1.22 -0.47 -15.48
N GLU A 153 0.03 -1.02 -15.26
CA GLU A 153 -1.20 -0.24 -15.17
C GLU A 153 -1.29 0.52 -13.85
N ARG A 154 -2.20 1.49 -13.80
CA ARG A 154 -2.29 2.46 -12.70
C ARG A 154 -2.51 1.83 -11.33
N GLY A 155 -3.29 0.76 -11.22
CA GLY A 155 -3.57 0.08 -9.96
C GLY A 155 -2.36 -0.69 -9.43
N GLU A 156 -1.63 -1.39 -10.30
CA GLU A 156 -0.38 -2.07 -9.94
C GLU A 156 0.66 -1.06 -9.42
N ARG A 157 0.79 0.05 -10.13
CA ARG A 157 1.66 1.17 -9.76
C ARG A 157 1.26 1.77 -8.41
N ALA A 158 -0.03 2.02 -8.17
CA ALA A 158 -0.53 2.56 -6.91
C ALA A 158 -0.28 1.64 -5.71
N VAL A 159 -0.57 0.34 -5.85
CA VAL A 159 -0.35 -0.65 -4.77
C VAL A 159 1.14 -0.79 -4.45
N ARG A 160 2.00 -0.70 -5.46
CA ARG A 160 3.46 -0.76 -5.24
C ARG A 160 4.04 0.51 -4.69
N HIS A 161 3.50 1.67 -5.03
CA HIS A 161 3.91 2.93 -4.42
C HIS A 161 3.68 2.91 -2.90
N VAL A 162 2.60 2.27 -2.43
CA VAL A 162 2.35 2.07 -0.99
C VAL A 162 3.46 1.25 -0.30
N ARG A 163 4.14 0.34 -1.01
CA ARG A 163 5.26 -0.45 -0.43
C ARG A 163 6.47 0.42 -0.07
N LEU A 164 6.59 1.60 -0.67
CA LEU A 164 7.68 2.56 -0.43
C LEU A 164 7.37 3.56 0.71
N MET A 165 6.18 3.51 1.31
CA MET A 165 5.65 4.50 2.26
C MET A 165 5.67 4.03 3.70
#